data_AF-A0A381VLI0-F1
#
_entry.id   AF-A0A381VLI0-F1
#
_cell.length_a   1.000
_cell.length_b   1.000
_cell.length_c   1.000
_cell.angle_alpha   90.00
_cell.angle_beta   90.00
_cell.angle_gamma   90.00
#
_symmetry.space_group_name_H-M   'P 1'
#
loop_
_entity.id
_entity.type
_entity.pdbx_description
1 polymer ?
#
loop_
_entity_poly.entity_id
_entity_poly.type
_entity_poly.pdbx_seq_one_letter_code
_entity_poly.pdbx_strand_id
1 'polypeptide(L)' 'MKKTSLNLPREFKGKNILITGGTGSIGLGLAKQLIKYNPKEIRIFSNDENSIFEAKENLGENHIYK' A
#
# COMPACT_ATOMS: atom_id res chain seq x y z
N MET A 1 20.75 19.29 -13.53
CA MET A 1 19.70 18.36 -13.07
C MET A 1 19.23 18.78 -11.68
N LYS A 2 17.95 19.14 -11.49
CA LYS A 2 17.42 19.42 -10.14
C LYS A 2 17.40 18.11 -9.36
N LYS A 3 18.23 17.98 -8.32
CA LYS A 3 18.05 16.95 -7.29
C LYS A 3 16.80 17.33 -6.49
N THR A 4 15.64 16.84 -6.89
CA THR A 4 14.47 16.85 -6.00
C THR A 4 14.75 15.83 -4.90
N SER A 5 15.09 16.32 -3.71
CA SER A 5 15.12 15.50 -2.50
C SER A 5 13.69 14.99 -2.25
N LEU A 6 13.49 13.68 -2.45
CA LEU A 6 12.18 13.05 -2.23
C LEU A 6 11.89 13.01 -0.73
N ASN A 7 10.88 13.77 -0.29
CA ASN A 7 10.37 13.69 1.07
C ASN A 7 9.15 12.75 1.11
N LEU A 8 9.41 11.45 1.21
CA LEU A 8 8.38 10.40 1.16
C LEU A 8 7.27 10.59 2.24
N PRO A 9 7.58 10.94 3.51
CA PRO A 9 6.53 11.26 4.48
C PRO A 9 5.59 12.37 4.00
N ARG A 10 6.12 13.44 3.39
CA ARG A 10 5.29 14.52 2.86
C ARG A 10 4.38 14.03 1.72
N GLU A 11 4.89 13.15 0.87
CA GLU A 11 4.13 12.70 -0.30
C GLU A 11 3.00 11.74 0.04
N PHE A 12 3.20 10.83 0.99
CA PHE A 12 2.22 9.77 1.28
C PHE A 12 1.33 10.04 2.49
N LYS A 13 1.71 10.95 3.40
CA LYS A 13 0.91 11.24 4.60
C LYS A 13 -0.48 11.75 4.23
N GLY A 14 -1.51 11.12 4.80
CA GLY A 14 -2.91 11.47 4.60
C GLY A 14 -3.44 11.24 3.19
N LYS A 15 -2.71 10.53 2.32
CA LYS A 15 -3.17 10.20 0.95
C LYS A 15 -3.98 8.91 0.90
N ASN A 16 -4.83 8.81 -0.10
CA ASN A 16 -5.45 7.56 -0.51
C ASN A 16 -4.56 6.94 -1.61
N ILE A 17 -4.17 5.67 -1.43
CA ILE A 17 -3.26 4.98 -2.34
C ILE A 17 -3.96 3.75 -2.91
N LEU A 18 -3.89 3.54 -4.22
CA LEU A 18 -4.36 2.32 -4.89
C LEU A 18 -3.15 1.55 -5.40
N ILE A 19 -3.04 0.27 -5.03
CA ILE A 19 -2.01 -0.65 -5.51
C ILE A 19 -2.68 -1.70 -6.40
N THR A 20 -2.52 -1.55 -7.71
CA THR A 20 -2.92 -2.55 -8.70
C THR A 20 -1.92 -3.71 -8.71
N GLY A 21 -2.39 -4.96 -8.79
CA GLY A 21 -1.52 -6.12 -8.56
C GLY A 21 -1.00 -6.17 -7.12
N GLY A 22 -1.74 -5.57 -6.17
CA GLY A 22 -1.30 -5.38 -4.80
C GLY A 22 -1.20 -6.68 -3.99
N THR A 23 -1.77 -7.78 -4.49
CA THR A 23 -1.68 -9.11 -3.88
C THR A 23 -0.37 -9.84 -4.19
N GLY A 24 0.39 -9.38 -5.20
CA GLY A 24 1.70 -9.95 -5.51
C GLY A 24 2.76 -9.59 -4.47
N SER A 25 3.90 -10.29 -4.49
CA SER A 25 4.98 -10.11 -3.51
C SER A 25 5.47 -8.66 -3.42
N ILE A 26 5.60 -7.97 -4.56
CA ILE A 26 6.01 -6.56 -4.61
C ILE A 26 4.90 -5.66 -4.09
N GLY A 27 3.65 -5.90 -4.49
CA GLY A 27 2.50 -5.12 -4.06
C GLY A 27 2.30 -5.15 -2.54
N LEU A 28 2.37 -6.34 -1.95
CA LEU A 28 2.32 -6.53 -0.50
C LEU A 28 3.50 -5.88 0.21
N GLY A 29 4.71 -6.02 -0.35
CA GLY A 29 5.91 -5.36 0.17
C GLY A 29 5.76 -3.83 0.18
N LEU A 30 5.22 -3.25 -0.89
CA LEU A 30 4.94 -1.82 -0.99
C LEU A 30 3.88 -1.39 0.02
N ALA A 31 2.78 -2.12 0.16
CA ALA A 31 1.73 -1.83 1.14
C ALA A 31 2.33 -1.75 2.57
N LYS A 32 3.14 -2.75 2.95
CA LYS A 32 3.84 -2.83 4.24
C LYS A 32 4.87 -1.71 4.46
N GLN A 33 5.43 -1.14 3.40
CA GLN A 33 6.33 0.01 3.51
C GLN A 33 5.57 1.33 3.58
N LEU A 34 4.54 1.49 2.74
CA LEU A 34 3.77 2.73 2.60
C LEU A 34 2.99 3.09 3.87
N ILE A 35 2.53 2.09 4.62
CA ILE A 35 1.81 2.32 5.89
C ILE A 35 2.63 3.13 6.90
N LYS A 36 3.96 3.03 6.86
CA LYS A 36 4.88 3.77 7.75
C LYS A 36 4.82 5.28 7.57
N TYR A 37 4.29 5.76 6.43
CA TYR A 37 4.14 7.18 6.14
C TYR A 37 2.77 7.75 6.54
N ASN A 38 1.97 6.98 7.27
CA ASN A 38 0.66 7.38 7.78
C ASN A 38 -0.30 7.88 6.67
N PRO A 39 -0.52 7.08 5.60
CA PRO A 39 -1.53 7.37 4.59
C PRO A 39 -2.93 7.32 5.21
N LYS A 40 -3.90 7.90 4.51
CA LYS A 40 -5.31 7.84 4.93
C LYS A 40 -5.91 6.46 4.64
N GLU A 41 -5.59 5.87 3.49
CA GLU A 41 -5.99 4.50 3.13
C GLU A 41 -5.01 3.92 2.08
N ILE A 42 -4.87 2.59 2.08
CA ILE A 42 -4.18 1.82 1.04
C ILE A 42 -5.16 0.75 0.54
N ARG A 43 -5.61 0.88 -0.71
CA ARG A 43 -6.50 -0.06 -1.40
C ARG A 43 -5.70 -1.07 -2.19
N ILE A 44 -5.94 -2.35 -1.92
CA ILE A 44 -5.32 -3.46 -2.66
C ILE A 44 -6.28 -3.92 -3.75
N PHE A 45 -5.85 -3.85 -5.01
CA PHE A 45 -6.67 -4.24 -6.15
C PHE A 45 -6.04 -5.38 -6.94
N SER A 46 -6.81 -6.43 -7.18
CA SER A 46 -6.47 -7.60 -7.97
C SER A 46 -7.73 -8.22 -8.57
N ASN A 47 -7.57 -9.10 -9.55
CA ASN A 47 -8.66 -9.85 -10.19
C ASN A 47 -8.86 -11.26 -9.59
N ASP A 48 -7.93 -11.72 -8.75
CA ASP A 48 -7.95 -13.06 -8.16
C ASP A 48 -8.45 -13.00 -6.71
N GLU A 49 -9.62 -13.59 -6.44
CA GLU A 49 -10.26 -13.55 -5.12
C GLU A 49 -9.43 -14.26 -4.05
N ASN A 50 -8.81 -15.39 -4.38
CA ASN A 50 -7.99 -16.15 -3.44
C ASN A 50 -6.77 -15.33 -3.00
N SER A 51 -6.10 -14.69 -3.94
CA SER A 51 -4.96 -13.79 -3.68
C SER A 51 -5.38 -12.58 -2.85
N ILE A 52 -6.61 -12.05 -3.02
CA ILE A 52 -7.14 -10.97 -2.18
C ILE A 52 -7.37 -11.47 -0.75
N PHE A 53 -7.93 -12.67 -0.59
CA PHE A 53 -8.12 -13.29 0.71
C PHE A 53 -6.79 -13.50 1.43
N GLU A 54 -5.81 -14.12 0.75
CA GLU A 54 -4.46 -14.31 1.28
C GLU A 54 -3.78 -12.97 1.60
N ALA A 55 -3.96 -11.95 0.77
CA ALA A 55 -3.40 -10.62 1.03
C ALA A 55 -3.97 -10.00 2.31
N LYS A 56 -5.27 -10.18 2.59
CA LYS A 56 -5.89 -9.71 3.83
C LYS A 56 -5.26 -10.39 5.05
N GLU A 57 -5.12 -11.71 5.02
CA GLU A 57 -4.43 -12.46 6.08
C GLU A 57 -2.98 -11.99 6.27
N ASN A 58 -2.26 -11.74 5.18
CA ASN A 58 -0.86 -11.31 5.18
C ASN A 58 -0.62 -9.88 5.72
N LEU A 59 -1.62 -9.01 5.58
CA LEU A 59 -1.57 -7.62 6.04
C LEU A 59 -2.16 -7.45 7.45
N GLY A 60 -2.99 -8.40 7.88
CA GLY A 60 -3.66 -8.42 9.17
C GLY A 60 -4.76 -7.38 9.30
N GLU A 61 -5.42 -7.38 10.46
CA GLU A 61 -6.46 -6.41 10.82
C GLU A 61 -5.84 -5.01 11.03
N ASN A 62 -5.83 -4.21 9.98
CA ASN A 62 -5.45 -2.81 10.03
C ASN A 62 -6.44 -1.94 9.25
N HIS A 63 -7.06 -0.97 9.93
CA HIS A 63 -8.09 -0.12 9.35
C HIS A 63 -7.61 0.74 8.15
N ILE A 64 -6.30 0.89 7.96
CA ILE A 64 -5.70 1.61 6.82
C ILE A 64 -5.77 0.79 5.54
N TYR A 65 -5.65 -0.54 5.61
CA TYR A 65 -5.78 -1.40 4.44
C TYR A 65 -7.26 -1.58 4.06
N LYS A 66 -7.55 -1.54 2.76
CA LYS A 66 -8.90 -1.64 2.18
C LYS A 66 -8.91 -2.58 0.99
#